data_AF-A0A0N8RT48-F1
#
_entry.id   AF-A0A0N8RT48-F1
#
_cell.length_a   1.000
_cell.length_b   1.000
_cell.length_c   1.000
_cell.angle_alpha   90.00
_cell.angle_beta   90.00
_cell.angle_gamma   90.00
#
_symmetry.space_group_name_H-M   'P 1'
#
loop_
_entity.id
_entity.type
_entity.pdbx_description
1 polymer ?
#
loop_
_entity_poly.entity_id
_entity_poly.type
_entity_poly.pdbx_seq_one_letter_code
_entity_poly.pdbx_strand_id
1 'polypeptide(L)'
;MAHFGEIIMILRKLNLAPRSALCFGIFCLMIVALGLLALRQAALLNTAEKFIETNVLPSVKLLGSLDREFIGIRGNNARLRNPLEPQDRRTKALSDIQQARSLIAGLSDSLSKLIVTPQGRQAFDELRKANADYQTAQDRYLASVAAGNLEGAVAISNGDMKVAADQVENTLKKLIGINDSKAEKAGDQAESAYQQTLLMVSIFIAVGVITTLLLAWMYTRSLTQPIGESLNIAQRIAANDLSKDIPQDGSDEAARLIAALALMQANLRSALTLIGDSSTQLAATSEEMHAVTEDASRTIQRQSNEIEMAATAVNQMSAAVEEVASNAASASEVTSQSSTAAMAGRAQVDETVTAINLMVSKVQITSTEVQGLAVMATDISKVLDVIRAIAEQTNL
;
A
#
# COMPACT_ATOMS: atom_id res chain seq x y z
N MET A 1 -22.15 13.24 13.95
CA MET A 1 -20.90 12.47 13.70
C MET A 1 -21.15 11.13 12.99
N ALA A 2 -22.26 10.42 13.24
CA ALA A 2 -22.54 9.12 12.61
C ALA A 2 -22.54 9.14 11.07
N HIS A 3 -23.21 10.10 10.41
CA HIS A 3 -23.24 10.19 8.95
C HIS A 3 -21.88 10.44 8.28
N PHE A 4 -20.94 11.13 8.95
CA PHE A 4 -19.60 11.34 8.39
C PHE A 4 -18.80 10.03 8.35
N GLY A 5 -19.00 9.15 9.34
CA GLY A 5 -18.39 7.83 9.36
C GLY A 5 -18.89 6.93 8.23
N GLU A 6 -20.20 6.96 7.93
CA GLU A 6 -20.79 6.21 6.82
C GLU A 6 -20.23 6.63 5.46
N ILE A 7 -20.11 7.93 5.22
CA ILE A 7 -19.60 8.42 3.92
C ILE A 7 -18.10 8.10 3.79
N ILE A 8 -17.32 8.15 4.88
CA ILE A 8 -15.92 7.68 4.87
C ILE A 8 -15.86 6.18 4.54
N MET A 9 -16.76 5.35 5.10
CA MET A 9 -16.82 3.93 4.75
C MET A 9 -17.22 3.70 3.28
N ILE A 10 -18.10 4.52 2.72
CA ILE A 10 -18.45 4.46 1.28
C ILE A 10 -17.23 4.83 0.42
N LEU A 11 -16.49 5.89 0.78
CA LEU A 11 -15.27 6.27 0.08
C LEU A 11 -14.21 5.15 0.10
N ARG A 12 -14.12 4.41 1.22
CA ARG A 12 -13.23 3.24 1.38
C ARG A 12 -13.57 2.03 0.50
N LYS A 13 -14.72 2.03 -0.19
CA LYS A 13 -15.02 1.01 -1.21
C LYS A 13 -14.32 1.27 -2.54
N LEU A 14 -13.90 2.51 -2.78
CA LEU A 14 -13.21 2.91 -4.00
C LEU A 14 -11.70 2.89 -3.80
N ASN A 15 -10.98 2.47 -4.84
CA ASN A 15 -9.53 2.63 -4.94
C ASN A 15 -9.10 4.11 -4.86
N LEU A 16 -7.84 4.35 -4.51
CA LEU A 16 -7.24 5.68 -4.32
C LEU A 16 -7.41 6.59 -5.53
N ALA A 17 -7.16 6.08 -6.74
CA ALA A 17 -7.27 6.85 -7.98
C ALA A 17 -8.71 7.31 -8.31
N PRO A 18 -9.73 6.43 -8.37
CA PRO A 18 -11.11 6.88 -8.60
C PRO A 18 -11.64 7.75 -7.44
N ARG A 19 -11.20 7.49 -6.20
CA ARG A 19 -11.55 8.33 -5.04
C ARG A 19 -11.00 9.76 -5.19
N SER A 20 -9.73 9.90 -5.55
CA SER A 20 -9.11 11.21 -5.77
C SER A 20 -9.73 11.92 -6.98
N ALA A 21 -9.97 11.20 -8.08
CA ALA A 21 -10.66 11.74 -9.25
C ALA A 21 -12.06 12.27 -8.92
N LEU A 22 -12.81 11.60 -8.03
CA LEU A 22 -14.12 12.08 -7.57
C LEU A 22 -14.00 13.35 -6.74
N CYS A 23 -13.06 13.40 -5.78
CA CYS A 23 -12.85 14.58 -4.94
C CYS A 23 -12.38 15.80 -5.76
N PHE A 24 -11.35 15.63 -6.60
CA PHE A 24 -10.87 16.69 -7.49
C PHE A 24 -11.87 17.03 -8.60
N GLY A 25 -12.64 16.06 -9.08
CA GLY A 25 -13.70 16.28 -10.07
C GLY A 25 -14.79 17.20 -9.54
N ILE A 26 -15.22 17.04 -8.28
CA ILE A 26 -16.16 17.96 -7.63
C ILE A 26 -15.58 19.38 -7.57
N PHE A 27 -14.30 19.53 -7.22
CA PHE A 27 -13.65 20.86 -7.22
C PHE A 27 -13.61 21.50 -8.60
N CYS A 28 -13.21 20.76 -9.62
CA CYS A 28 -13.20 21.25 -10.99
C CYS A 28 -14.61 21.66 -11.45
N LEU A 29 -15.63 20.86 -11.16
CA LEU A 29 -17.02 21.18 -11.47
C LEU A 29 -17.49 22.45 -10.75
N MET A 30 -17.12 22.64 -9.48
CA MET A 30 -17.44 23.86 -8.75
C MET A 30 -16.78 25.10 -9.34
N ILE A 31 -15.50 25.01 -9.71
CA ILE A 31 -14.77 26.13 -10.36
C ILE A 31 -15.42 26.48 -11.69
N VAL A 32 -15.75 25.48 -12.51
CA VAL A 32 -16.44 25.69 -13.79
C VAL A 32 -17.82 26.33 -13.56
N ALA A 33 -18.60 25.84 -12.61
CA ALA A 33 -19.90 26.40 -12.28
C ALA A 33 -19.82 27.86 -11.80
N LEU A 34 -18.84 28.20 -10.95
CA LEU A 34 -18.57 29.57 -10.53
C LEU A 34 -18.18 30.46 -11.71
N GLY A 35 -17.28 29.97 -12.57
CA GLY A 35 -16.84 30.69 -13.77
C GLY A 35 -17.99 30.97 -14.74
N LEU A 36 -18.86 29.99 -15.00
CA LEU A 36 -20.05 30.15 -15.83
C LEU A 36 -21.04 31.16 -15.24
N LEU A 37 -21.24 31.14 -13.91
CA LEU A 37 -22.10 32.10 -13.22
C LEU A 37 -21.52 33.52 -13.34
N ALA A 38 -20.22 33.69 -13.11
CA ALA A 38 -19.54 34.97 -13.25
C ALA A 38 -19.62 35.52 -14.69
N LEU A 39 -19.40 34.68 -15.70
CA LEU A 39 -19.51 35.07 -17.12
C LEU A 39 -20.95 35.47 -17.48
N ARG A 40 -21.95 34.71 -17.05
CA ARG A 40 -23.36 35.03 -17.26
C ARG A 40 -23.71 36.39 -16.66
N GLN A 41 -23.22 36.65 -15.46
CA GLN A 41 -23.52 37.87 -14.74
C GLN A 41 -22.81 39.09 -15.33
N ALA A 42 -21.55 38.94 -15.76
CA ALA A 42 -20.83 39.96 -16.51
C ALA A 42 -21.55 40.31 -17.83
N ALA A 43 -22.11 39.30 -18.52
CA ALA A 43 -22.88 39.53 -19.74
C ALA A 43 -24.18 40.31 -19.50
N LEU A 44 -24.88 40.04 -18.38
CA LEU A 44 -26.06 40.82 -17.99
C LEU A 44 -25.72 42.27 -17.70
N LEU A 45 -24.65 42.52 -16.92
CA LEU A 45 -24.20 43.87 -16.61
C LEU A 45 -23.76 44.63 -17.86
N ASN A 46 -23.02 43.98 -18.77
CA ASN A 46 -22.61 44.59 -20.04
C ASN A 46 -23.81 44.91 -20.95
N THR A 47 -24.89 44.13 -20.89
CA THR A 47 -26.11 44.40 -21.66
C THR A 47 -26.82 45.65 -21.12
N ALA A 48 -26.92 45.80 -19.80
CA ALA A 48 -27.48 46.98 -19.16
C ALA A 48 -26.64 48.24 -19.44
N GLU A 49 -25.32 48.12 -19.33
CA GLU A 49 -24.35 49.17 -19.67
C GLU A 49 -24.52 49.65 -21.13
N LYS A 50 -24.49 48.71 -22.09
CA LYS A 50 -24.69 49.03 -23.52
C LYS A 50 -26.02 49.71 -23.78
N PHE A 51 -27.09 49.32 -23.07
CA PHE A 51 -28.37 49.98 -23.21
C PHE A 51 -28.34 51.44 -22.74
N ILE A 52 -27.64 51.72 -21.64
CA ILE A 52 -27.44 53.09 -21.16
C ILE A 52 -26.61 53.90 -22.17
N GLU A 53 -25.50 53.34 -22.65
CA GLU A 53 -24.58 53.99 -23.58
C GLU A 53 -25.21 54.27 -24.95
N THR A 54 -25.92 53.30 -25.52
CA THR A 54 -26.40 53.37 -26.91
C THR A 54 -27.82 53.92 -27.03
N ASN A 55 -28.60 53.95 -25.95
CA ASN A 55 -29.99 54.36 -26.00
C ASN A 55 -30.33 55.50 -25.02
N VAL A 56 -30.06 55.33 -23.72
CA VAL A 56 -30.49 56.29 -22.70
C VAL A 56 -29.72 57.60 -22.81
N LEU A 57 -28.38 57.56 -22.79
CA LEU A 57 -27.53 58.75 -22.82
C LEU A 57 -27.69 59.56 -24.12
N PRO A 58 -27.74 58.95 -25.32
CA PRO A 58 -28.02 59.68 -26.54
C PRO A 58 -29.42 60.30 -26.55
N SER A 59 -30.43 59.65 -25.98
CA SER A 59 -31.79 60.22 -25.86
C SER A 59 -31.81 61.47 -25.00
N VAL A 60 -31.13 61.46 -23.84
CA VAL A 60 -30.98 62.67 -22.98
C VAL A 60 -30.31 63.80 -23.76
N LYS A 61 -29.19 63.51 -24.45
CA LYS A 61 -28.44 64.51 -25.21
C LYS A 61 -29.26 65.12 -26.35
N LEU A 62 -30.01 64.29 -27.09
CA LEU A 62 -30.88 64.76 -28.18
C LEU A 62 -32.04 65.60 -27.64
N LEU A 63 -32.69 65.18 -26.56
CA LEU A 63 -33.78 65.94 -25.92
C LEU A 63 -33.30 67.30 -25.41
N GLY A 64 -32.14 67.35 -24.74
CA GLY A 64 -31.54 68.61 -24.30
C GLY A 64 -31.11 69.52 -25.46
N SER A 65 -30.74 68.93 -26.60
CA SER A 65 -30.42 69.70 -27.82
C SER A 65 -31.70 70.25 -28.47
N LEU A 66 -32.78 69.46 -28.54
CA LEU A 66 -34.09 69.91 -29.00
C LEU A 66 -34.61 71.08 -28.16
N ASP A 67 -34.51 70.98 -26.84
CA ASP A 67 -34.92 72.05 -25.92
C ASP A 67 -34.13 73.34 -26.18
N ARG A 68 -32.81 73.23 -26.29
CA ARG A 68 -31.92 74.36 -26.59
C ARG A 68 -32.27 75.04 -27.91
N GLU A 69 -32.42 74.27 -28.99
CA GLU A 69 -32.76 74.83 -30.32
C GLU A 69 -34.14 75.48 -30.30
N PHE A 70 -35.11 74.89 -29.61
CA PHE A 70 -36.45 75.45 -29.47
C PHE A 70 -36.46 76.78 -28.69
N ILE A 71 -35.75 76.85 -27.57
CA ILE A 71 -35.55 78.09 -26.80
C ILE A 71 -34.80 79.13 -27.66
N GLY A 72 -33.80 78.71 -28.44
CA GLY A 72 -33.09 79.56 -29.38
C GLY A 72 -34.02 80.20 -30.42
N ILE A 73 -34.97 79.43 -30.97
CA ILE A 73 -35.99 79.96 -31.87
C ILE A 73 -36.83 81.04 -31.18
N ARG A 74 -37.30 80.81 -29.94
CA ARG A 74 -38.08 81.80 -29.18
C ARG A 74 -37.30 83.09 -28.94
N GLY A 75 -36.01 82.98 -28.59
CA GLY A 75 -35.12 84.12 -28.41
C GLY A 75 -34.93 84.93 -29.69
N ASN A 76 -34.72 84.25 -30.83
CA ASN A 76 -34.59 84.92 -32.13
C ASN A 76 -35.92 85.52 -32.61
N ASN A 77 -37.07 84.89 -32.34
CA ASN A 77 -38.37 85.49 -32.60
C ASN A 77 -38.52 86.80 -31.82
N ALA A 78 -38.14 86.84 -30.54
CA ALA A 78 -38.20 88.06 -29.73
C ALA A 78 -37.34 89.21 -30.30
N ARG A 79 -36.17 88.90 -30.89
CA ARG A 79 -35.35 89.89 -31.62
C ARG A 79 -36.05 90.44 -32.86
N LEU A 80 -36.75 89.59 -33.61
CA LEU A 80 -37.43 90.00 -34.85
C LEU A 80 -38.60 90.96 -34.65
N ARG A 81 -39.27 90.93 -33.49
CA ARG A 81 -40.31 91.92 -33.13
C ARG A 81 -39.78 93.20 -32.49
N ASN A 82 -38.48 93.26 -32.16
CA ASN A 82 -37.88 94.46 -31.58
C ASN A 82 -37.65 95.50 -32.69
N PRO A 83 -38.36 96.65 -32.69
CA PRO A 83 -38.22 97.66 -33.74
C PRO A 83 -36.81 98.29 -33.77
N LEU A 84 -36.09 98.24 -32.64
CA LEU A 84 -34.73 98.79 -32.49
C LEU A 84 -33.63 97.79 -32.86
N GLU A 85 -33.97 96.57 -33.29
CA GLU A 85 -32.98 95.55 -33.64
C GLU A 85 -32.26 95.92 -34.97
N PRO A 86 -30.91 95.97 -34.98
CA PRO A 86 -30.14 96.24 -36.20
C PRO A 86 -30.43 95.24 -37.33
N GLN A 87 -30.37 95.70 -38.58
CA GLN A 87 -30.77 94.90 -39.75
C GLN A 87 -29.91 93.64 -39.94
N ASP A 88 -28.60 93.75 -39.69
CA ASP A 88 -27.66 92.62 -39.69
C ASP A 88 -28.05 91.56 -38.66
N ARG A 89 -28.43 91.98 -37.44
CA ARG A 89 -28.90 91.09 -36.39
C ARG A 89 -30.26 90.46 -36.70
N ARG A 90 -31.16 91.19 -37.38
CA ARG A 90 -32.44 90.62 -37.87
C ARG A 90 -32.23 89.55 -38.93
N THR A 91 -31.37 89.80 -39.91
CA THR A 91 -31.02 88.81 -40.94
C THR A 91 -30.40 87.56 -40.32
N LYS A 92 -29.49 87.75 -39.35
CA LYS A 92 -28.91 86.62 -38.60
C LYS A 92 -29.95 85.86 -37.81
N ALA A 93 -30.86 86.53 -37.10
CA ALA A 93 -31.93 85.88 -36.33
C ALA A 93 -32.87 85.05 -37.21
N LEU A 94 -33.21 85.53 -38.42
CA LEU A 94 -33.97 84.75 -39.41
C LEU A 94 -33.20 83.50 -39.86
N SER A 95 -31.91 83.65 -40.18
CA SER A 95 -31.04 82.52 -40.55
C SER A 95 -30.94 81.48 -39.42
N ASP A 96 -30.71 81.95 -38.18
CA ASP A 96 -30.60 81.10 -37.00
C ASP A 96 -31.91 80.33 -36.73
N ILE A 97 -33.08 80.96 -36.96
CA ILE A 97 -34.39 80.27 -36.86
C ILE A 97 -34.52 79.16 -37.90
N GLN A 98 -34.16 79.43 -39.16
CA GLN A 98 -34.24 78.43 -40.22
C GLN A 98 -33.29 77.26 -39.96
N GLN A 99 -32.08 77.57 -39.51
CA GLN A 99 -31.10 76.56 -39.11
C GLN A 99 -31.61 75.72 -37.93
N ALA A 100 -32.11 76.35 -36.88
CA ALA A 100 -32.66 75.66 -35.71
C ALA A 100 -33.84 74.76 -36.08
N ARG A 101 -34.74 75.19 -36.97
CA ARG A 101 -35.84 74.34 -37.49
C ARG A 101 -35.30 73.09 -38.21
N SER A 102 -34.27 73.24 -39.04
CA SER A 102 -33.62 72.12 -39.73
C SER A 102 -32.94 71.17 -38.74
N LEU A 103 -32.23 71.71 -37.74
CA LEU A 103 -31.62 70.93 -36.67
C LEU A 103 -32.67 70.17 -35.85
N ILE A 104 -33.77 70.82 -35.46
CA ILE A 104 -34.88 70.17 -34.74
C ILE A 104 -35.45 68.99 -35.55
N ALA A 105 -35.59 69.12 -36.87
CA ALA A 105 -36.06 68.03 -37.72
C ALA A 105 -35.08 66.83 -37.71
N GLY A 106 -33.77 67.08 -37.88
CA GLY A 106 -32.74 66.05 -37.84
C GLY A 106 -32.56 65.39 -36.46
N LEU A 107 -32.64 66.18 -35.39
CA LEU A 107 -32.63 65.71 -34.01
C LEU A 107 -33.86 64.85 -33.70
N SER A 108 -35.04 65.26 -34.20
CA SER A 108 -36.29 64.49 -34.06
C SER A 108 -36.22 63.16 -34.79
N ASP A 109 -35.67 63.10 -36.00
CA ASP A 109 -35.46 61.83 -36.73
C ASP A 109 -34.53 60.89 -35.95
N SER A 110 -33.41 61.43 -35.45
CA SER A 110 -32.44 60.68 -34.65
C SER A 110 -33.06 60.16 -33.35
N LEU A 111 -33.84 61.00 -32.66
CA LEU A 111 -34.53 60.64 -31.42
C LEU A 111 -35.58 59.55 -31.66
N SER A 112 -36.31 59.62 -32.78
CA SER A 112 -37.35 58.64 -33.13
C SER A 112 -36.83 57.18 -33.17
N LYS A 113 -35.55 57.00 -33.51
CA LYS A 113 -34.86 55.68 -33.57
C LYS A 113 -34.52 55.12 -32.19
N LEU A 114 -34.42 55.97 -31.17
CA LEU A 114 -34.07 55.59 -29.80
C LEU A 114 -35.30 55.32 -28.92
N ILE A 115 -36.48 55.74 -29.37
CA ILE A 115 -37.73 55.55 -28.68
C ILE A 115 -38.26 54.14 -28.93
N VAL A 116 -38.08 53.28 -27.93
CA VAL A 116 -38.42 51.84 -27.99
C VAL A 116 -39.66 51.46 -27.19
N THR A 117 -40.27 52.39 -26.44
CA THR A 117 -41.44 52.10 -25.60
C THR A 117 -42.72 52.66 -26.21
N PRO A 118 -43.89 52.00 -26.04
CA PRO A 118 -45.17 52.52 -26.52
C PRO A 118 -45.52 53.90 -25.94
N GLN A 119 -45.29 54.09 -24.64
CA GLN A 119 -45.51 55.37 -23.97
C GLN A 119 -44.59 56.48 -24.50
N GLY A 120 -43.31 56.16 -24.73
CA GLY A 120 -42.37 57.10 -25.33
C GLY A 120 -42.75 57.47 -26.76
N ARG A 121 -43.25 56.50 -27.54
CA ARG A 121 -43.70 56.74 -28.92
C ARG A 121 -44.89 57.68 -28.95
N GLN A 122 -45.89 57.45 -28.11
CA GLN A 122 -47.04 58.34 -27.97
C GLN A 122 -46.61 59.76 -27.59
N ALA A 123 -45.77 59.91 -26.57
CA ALA A 123 -45.28 61.23 -26.12
C ALA A 123 -44.45 61.95 -27.21
N PHE A 124 -43.71 61.20 -28.02
CA PHE A 124 -42.97 61.76 -29.16
C PHE A 124 -43.88 62.19 -30.31
N ASP A 125 -44.93 61.43 -30.61
CA ASP A 125 -45.91 61.83 -31.60
C ASP A 125 -46.68 63.09 -31.16
N GLU A 126 -46.98 63.22 -29.86
CA GLU A 126 -47.53 64.45 -29.25
C GLU A 126 -46.57 65.65 -29.43
N LEU A 127 -45.27 65.47 -29.14
CA LEU A 127 -44.24 66.50 -29.34
C LEU A 127 -44.12 66.91 -30.81
N ARG A 128 -44.10 65.93 -31.73
CA ARG A 128 -44.00 66.18 -33.17
C ARG A 128 -45.19 67.01 -33.66
N LYS A 129 -46.40 66.69 -33.20
CA LYS A 129 -47.62 67.45 -33.50
C LYS A 129 -47.53 68.88 -32.95
N ALA A 130 -47.18 69.03 -31.66
CA ALA A 130 -47.04 70.34 -31.03
C ALA A 130 -46.02 71.23 -31.76
N ASN A 131 -44.90 70.65 -32.20
CA ASN A 131 -43.87 71.38 -32.95
C ASN A 131 -44.36 71.79 -34.34
N ALA A 132 -45.14 70.96 -35.04
CA ALA A 132 -45.75 71.32 -36.33
C ALA A 132 -46.79 72.45 -36.17
N ASP A 133 -47.62 72.40 -35.14
CA ASP A 133 -48.60 73.44 -34.81
C ASP A 133 -47.88 74.77 -34.49
N TYR A 134 -46.79 74.71 -33.72
CA TYR A 134 -45.94 75.88 -33.44
C TYR A 134 -45.29 76.45 -34.72
N GLN A 135 -44.75 75.60 -35.61
CA GLN A 135 -44.17 76.06 -36.87
C GLN A 135 -45.20 76.77 -37.73
N THR A 136 -46.43 76.25 -37.80
CA THR A 136 -47.54 76.89 -38.53
C THR A 136 -47.89 78.26 -37.94
N ALA A 137 -47.95 78.39 -36.62
CA ALA A 137 -48.18 79.68 -35.96
C ALA A 137 -46.99 80.64 -36.17
N GLN A 138 -45.76 80.13 -36.11
CA GLN A 138 -44.54 80.89 -36.34
C GLN A 138 -44.44 81.37 -37.80
N ASP A 139 -44.91 80.63 -38.79
CA ASP A 139 -44.90 81.08 -40.19
C ASP A 139 -45.81 82.30 -40.40
N ARG A 140 -46.98 82.31 -39.75
CA ARG A 140 -47.86 83.50 -39.71
C ARG A 140 -47.17 84.68 -39.02
N TYR A 141 -46.46 84.43 -37.92
CA TYR A 141 -45.68 85.44 -37.22
C TYR A 141 -44.57 86.04 -38.10
N LEU A 142 -43.75 85.19 -38.74
CA LEU A 142 -42.65 85.62 -39.60
C LEU A 142 -43.15 86.39 -40.83
N ALA A 143 -44.29 85.99 -41.42
CA ALA A 143 -44.94 86.73 -42.50
C ALA A 143 -45.38 88.13 -42.06
N SER A 144 -45.95 88.28 -40.85
CA SER A 144 -46.33 89.58 -40.29
C SER A 144 -45.12 90.47 -40.03
N VAL A 145 -44.02 89.91 -39.51
CA VAL A 145 -42.75 90.63 -39.33
C VAL A 145 -42.19 91.08 -40.68
N ALA A 146 -42.18 90.21 -41.70
CA ALA A 146 -41.68 90.53 -43.03
C ALA A 146 -42.49 91.64 -43.72
N ALA A 147 -43.80 91.71 -43.45
CA ALA A 147 -44.70 92.76 -43.93
C ALA A 147 -44.58 94.08 -43.15
N GLY A 148 -43.72 94.16 -42.12
CA GLY A 148 -43.58 95.34 -41.26
C GLY A 148 -44.72 95.52 -40.25
N ASN A 149 -45.68 94.59 -40.18
CA ASN A 149 -46.78 94.61 -39.23
C ASN A 149 -46.35 94.03 -37.88
N LEU A 150 -45.66 94.85 -37.08
CA LEU A 150 -45.17 94.44 -35.75
C LEU A 150 -46.29 94.26 -34.73
N GLU A 151 -47.37 95.03 -34.81
CA GLU A 151 -48.52 94.90 -33.91
C GLU A 151 -49.23 93.55 -34.10
N GLY A 152 -49.47 93.16 -35.36
CA GLY A 152 -49.98 91.84 -35.72
C GLY A 152 -49.04 90.71 -35.29
N ALA A 153 -47.72 90.90 -35.45
CA ALA A 153 -46.72 89.95 -34.99
C ALA A 153 -46.76 89.76 -33.47
N VAL A 154 -46.92 90.84 -32.69
CA VAL A 154 -47.06 90.78 -31.23
C VAL A 154 -48.36 90.07 -30.84
N ALA A 155 -49.47 90.35 -31.50
CA ALA A 155 -50.75 89.67 -31.25
C ALA A 155 -50.65 88.15 -31.49
N ILE A 156 -50.06 87.73 -32.62
CA ILE A 156 -49.81 86.31 -32.93
C ILE A 156 -48.87 85.70 -31.89
N SER A 157 -47.79 86.40 -31.55
CA SER A 157 -46.78 85.95 -30.60
C SER A 157 -47.33 85.74 -29.18
N ASN A 158 -48.29 86.58 -28.73
CA ASN A 158 -48.88 86.49 -27.39
C ASN A 158 -50.11 85.58 -27.33
N GLY A 159 -50.76 85.31 -28.47
CA GLY A 159 -51.90 84.41 -28.62
C GLY A 159 -51.52 83.00 -29.05
N ASP A 160 -52.01 82.56 -30.21
CA ASP A 160 -51.84 81.20 -30.76
C ASP A 160 -50.41 80.67 -30.68
N MET A 161 -49.41 81.49 -31.01
CA MET A 161 -48.02 81.06 -31.04
C MET A 161 -47.46 80.78 -29.65
N LYS A 162 -47.88 81.55 -28.64
CA LYS A 162 -47.53 81.29 -27.24
C LYS A 162 -48.14 79.97 -26.78
N VAL A 163 -49.42 79.74 -27.05
CA VAL A 163 -50.11 78.49 -26.67
C VAL A 163 -49.45 77.29 -27.32
N ALA A 164 -49.12 77.36 -28.61
CA ALA A 164 -48.40 76.30 -29.30
C ALA A 164 -46.98 76.09 -28.73
N ALA A 165 -46.28 77.16 -28.33
CA ALA A 165 -44.98 77.06 -27.70
C ALA A 165 -45.03 76.39 -26.33
N ASP A 166 -46.01 76.78 -25.50
CA ASP A 166 -46.25 76.19 -24.18
C ASP A 166 -46.56 74.67 -24.36
N GLN A 167 -47.26 74.28 -25.43
CA GLN A 167 -47.52 72.87 -25.73
C GLN A 167 -46.24 72.10 -26.14
N VAL A 168 -45.34 72.70 -26.92
CA VAL A 168 -44.03 72.09 -27.24
C VAL A 168 -43.22 71.91 -25.96
N GLU A 169 -43.13 72.93 -25.11
CA GLU A 169 -42.38 72.88 -23.85
C GLU A 169 -42.94 71.78 -22.92
N ASN A 170 -44.26 71.70 -22.77
CA ASN A 170 -44.91 70.68 -21.95
C ASN A 170 -44.70 69.26 -22.49
N THR A 171 -44.85 69.05 -23.79
CA THR A 171 -44.64 67.73 -24.41
C THR A 171 -43.17 67.30 -24.39
N LEU A 172 -42.24 68.24 -24.57
CA LEU A 172 -40.81 67.98 -24.44
C LEU A 172 -40.42 67.63 -23.00
N LYS A 173 -40.92 68.38 -22.02
CA LYS A 173 -40.70 68.10 -20.59
C LYS A 173 -41.27 66.76 -20.16
N LYS A 174 -42.45 66.38 -20.68
CA LYS A 174 -43.04 65.04 -20.49
C LYS A 174 -42.12 63.96 -21.05
N LEU A 175 -41.58 64.15 -22.25
CA LEU A 175 -40.68 63.18 -22.88
C LEU A 175 -39.33 63.06 -22.16
N ILE A 176 -38.78 64.18 -21.66
CA ILE A 176 -37.61 64.19 -20.77
C ILE A 176 -37.90 63.39 -19.50
N GLY A 177 -39.03 63.64 -18.81
CA GLY A 177 -39.39 62.90 -17.61
C GLY A 177 -39.57 61.39 -17.84
N ILE A 178 -40.09 60.98 -19.01
CA ILE A 178 -40.15 59.55 -19.41
C ILE A 178 -38.73 58.98 -19.55
N ASN A 179 -37.81 59.73 -20.16
CA ASN A 179 -36.45 59.28 -20.37
C ASN A 179 -35.62 59.27 -19.06
N ASP A 180 -35.86 60.20 -18.15
CA ASP A 180 -35.25 60.23 -16.81
C ASP A 180 -35.70 59.02 -15.98
N SER A 181 -37.02 58.73 -15.97
CA SER A 181 -37.54 57.53 -15.29
C SER A 181 -37.00 56.23 -15.90
N LYS A 182 -36.75 56.22 -17.21
CA LYS A 182 -36.09 55.10 -17.89
C LYS A 182 -34.63 54.93 -17.44
N ALA A 183 -33.90 56.03 -17.28
CA ALA A 183 -32.53 56.03 -16.79
C ALA A 183 -32.44 55.54 -15.34
N GLU A 184 -33.32 56.04 -14.47
CA GLU A 184 -33.42 55.64 -13.07
C GLU A 184 -33.71 54.13 -12.95
N LYS A 185 -34.73 53.62 -13.66
CA LYS A 185 -35.05 52.18 -13.67
C LYS A 185 -33.90 51.32 -14.18
N ALA A 186 -33.17 51.77 -15.19
CA ALA A 186 -31.99 51.06 -15.68
C ALA A 186 -30.87 51.02 -14.64
N GLY A 187 -30.68 52.12 -13.89
CA GLY A 187 -29.77 52.19 -12.75
C GLY A 187 -30.16 51.25 -11.61
N ASP A 188 -31.42 51.29 -11.17
CA ASP A 188 -31.93 50.42 -10.11
C ASP A 188 -31.83 48.93 -10.46
N GLN A 189 -32.11 48.59 -11.73
CA GLN A 189 -31.95 47.23 -12.23
C GLN A 189 -30.48 46.78 -12.23
N ALA A 190 -29.56 47.67 -12.62
CA ALA A 190 -28.13 47.39 -12.59
C ALA A 190 -27.62 47.20 -11.15
N GLU A 191 -28.04 48.06 -10.21
CA GLU A 191 -27.67 47.94 -8.80
C GLU A 191 -28.25 46.67 -8.18
N SER A 192 -29.53 46.36 -8.40
CA SER A 192 -30.14 45.12 -7.93
C SER A 192 -29.44 43.89 -8.52
N ALA A 193 -29.08 43.91 -9.80
CA ALA A 193 -28.33 42.82 -10.42
C ALA A 193 -26.95 42.67 -9.80
N TYR A 194 -26.27 43.79 -9.49
CA TYR A 194 -24.98 43.79 -8.82
C TYR A 194 -25.06 43.21 -7.40
N GLN A 195 -26.01 43.66 -6.57
CA GLN A 195 -26.20 43.12 -5.22
C GLN A 195 -26.54 41.63 -5.22
N GLN A 196 -27.40 41.18 -6.13
CA GLN A 196 -27.71 39.76 -6.31
C GLN A 196 -26.47 38.96 -6.73
N THR A 197 -25.61 39.54 -7.57
CA THR A 197 -24.32 38.94 -7.95
C THR A 197 -23.45 38.72 -6.74
N LEU A 198 -23.23 39.76 -5.93
CA LEU A 198 -22.40 39.68 -4.75
C LEU A 198 -22.90 38.63 -3.78
N LEU A 199 -24.22 38.58 -3.55
CA LEU A 199 -24.83 37.59 -2.67
C LEU A 199 -24.63 36.16 -3.20
N MET A 200 -24.95 35.90 -4.48
CA MET A 200 -24.80 34.57 -5.08
C MET A 200 -23.34 34.11 -5.09
N VAL A 201 -22.41 34.97 -5.49
CA VAL A 201 -20.97 34.67 -5.50
C VAL A 201 -20.46 34.42 -4.09
N SER A 202 -20.86 35.22 -3.11
CA SER A 202 -20.45 35.04 -1.70
C SER A 202 -20.95 33.72 -1.12
N ILE A 203 -22.22 33.37 -1.37
CA ILE A 203 -22.79 32.07 -0.96
C ILE A 203 -22.04 30.93 -1.63
N PHE A 204 -21.76 31.03 -2.93
CA PHE A 204 -21.06 29.99 -3.67
C PHE A 204 -19.62 29.79 -3.17
N ILE A 205 -18.91 30.88 -2.88
CA ILE A 205 -17.57 30.83 -2.25
C ILE A 205 -17.65 30.17 -0.88
N ALA A 206 -18.59 30.58 -0.02
CA ALA A 206 -18.74 30.01 1.32
C ALA A 206 -19.03 28.50 1.27
N VAL A 207 -19.99 28.08 0.43
CA VAL A 207 -20.32 26.66 0.21
C VAL A 207 -19.13 25.91 -0.38
N GLY A 208 -18.41 26.52 -1.33
CA GLY A 208 -17.20 25.94 -1.91
C GLY A 208 -16.12 25.70 -0.88
N VAL A 209 -15.82 26.67 -0.02
CA VAL A 209 -14.83 26.52 1.06
C VAL A 209 -15.25 25.44 2.04
N ILE A 210 -16.51 25.43 2.50
CA ILE A 210 -17.01 24.43 3.44
C ILE A 210 -16.92 23.02 2.83
N THR A 211 -17.38 22.87 1.59
CA THR A 211 -17.31 21.59 0.86
C THR A 211 -15.85 21.15 0.66
N THR A 212 -14.96 22.11 0.39
CA THR A 212 -13.52 21.84 0.24
C THR A 212 -12.89 21.31 1.50
N LEU A 213 -13.09 22.01 2.62
CA LEU A 213 -12.54 21.61 3.90
C LEU A 213 -13.09 20.25 4.34
N LEU A 214 -14.39 20.02 4.11
CA LEU A 214 -15.06 18.77 4.46
C LEU A 214 -14.53 17.59 3.62
N LEU A 215 -14.46 17.74 2.29
CA LEU A 215 -13.91 16.70 1.40
C LEU A 215 -12.43 16.45 1.66
N ALA A 216 -11.63 17.50 1.87
CA ALA A 216 -10.22 17.37 2.20
C ALA A 216 -10.03 16.61 3.51
N TRP A 217 -10.75 16.98 4.57
CA TRP A 217 -10.70 16.29 5.86
C TRP A 217 -11.11 14.82 5.74
N MET A 218 -12.19 14.51 5.02
CA MET A 218 -12.64 13.14 4.80
C MET A 218 -11.65 12.33 3.98
N TYR A 219 -11.12 12.89 2.90
CA TYR A 219 -10.13 12.25 2.05
C TYR A 219 -8.85 11.93 2.84
N THR A 220 -8.30 12.92 3.54
CA THR A 220 -7.10 12.75 4.38
C THR A 220 -7.34 11.67 5.43
N ARG A 221 -8.43 11.74 6.18
CA ARG A 221 -8.74 10.74 7.22
C ARG A 221 -8.94 9.34 6.66
N SER A 222 -9.56 9.22 5.48
CA SER A 222 -9.76 7.92 4.80
C SER A 222 -8.46 7.25 4.37
N LEU A 223 -7.35 8.01 4.31
CA LEU A 223 -6.04 7.54 3.87
C LEU A 223 -5.05 7.40 5.03
N THR A 224 -4.91 8.43 5.85
CA THR A 224 -3.88 8.46 6.91
C THR A 224 -4.17 7.47 8.03
N GLN A 225 -5.43 7.21 8.36
CA GLN A 225 -5.78 6.26 9.40
C GLN A 225 -5.44 4.81 9.00
N PRO A 226 -5.89 4.25 7.85
CA PRO A 226 -5.51 2.89 7.44
C PRO A 226 -4.01 2.70 7.17
N ILE A 227 -3.33 3.73 6.64
CA ILE A 227 -1.87 3.68 6.47
C ILE A 227 -1.16 3.67 7.83
N GLY A 228 -1.64 4.47 8.80
CA GLY A 228 -1.13 4.44 10.17
C GLY A 228 -1.32 3.09 10.86
N GLU A 229 -2.48 2.45 10.65
CA GLU A 229 -2.75 1.09 11.12
C GLU A 229 -1.79 0.07 10.48
N SER A 230 -1.58 0.15 9.16
CA SER A 230 -0.62 -0.70 8.44
C SER A 230 0.81 -0.54 8.98
N LEU A 231 1.23 0.69 9.27
CA LEU A 231 2.54 0.98 9.85
C LEU A 231 2.68 0.38 11.25
N ASN A 232 1.66 0.51 12.10
CA ASN A 232 1.66 -0.07 13.44
C ASN A 232 1.75 -1.60 13.39
N ILE A 233 1.00 -2.24 12.50
CA ILE A 233 1.06 -3.69 12.27
C ILE A 233 2.47 -4.11 11.85
N ALA A 234 3.06 -3.43 10.87
CA ALA A 234 4.42 -3.73 10.41
C ALA A 234 5.46 -3.57 11.52
N GLN A 235 5.35 -2.51 12.35
CA GLN A 235 6.23 -2.31 13.51
C GLN A 235 6.10 -3.42 14.56
N ARG A 236 4.87 -3.91 14.81
CA ARG A 236 4.64 -5.03 15.72
C ARG A 236 5.25 -6.33 15.22
N ILE A 237 5.08 -6.63 13.93
CA ILE A 237 5.72 -7.79 13.31
C ILE A 237 7.25 -7.68 13.39
N ALA A 238 7.81 -6.49 13.12
CA ALA A 238 9.25 -6.23 13.25
C ALA A 238 9.76 -6.36 14.70
N ALA A 239 8.90 -6.12 15.69
CA ALA A 239 9.19 -6.33 17.11
C ALA A 239 8.94 -7.78 17.57
N ASN A 240 8.67 -8.72 16.65
CA ASN A 240 8.32 -10.11 16.91
C ASN A 240 7.00 -10.32 17.69
N ASP A 241 6.12 -9.31 17.78
CA ASP A 241 4.78 -9.46 18.35
C ASP A 241 3.78 -9.91 17.27
N LEU A 242 3.60 -11.23 17.15
CA LEU A 242 2.63 -11.84 16.24
C LEU A 242 1.31 -12.24 16.93
N SER A 243 1.10 -11.81 18.18
CA SER A 243 0.03 -12.35 19.05
C SER A 243 -1.37 -11.84 18.69
N LYS A 244 -1.50 -10.56 18.31
CA LYS A 244 -2.81 -9.96 18.01
C LYS A 244 -3.21 -10.13 16.55
N ASP A 245 -4.50 -10.36 16.35
CA ASP A 245 -5.13 -10.43 15.04
C ASP A 245 -5.11 -9.09 14.31
N ILE A 246 -5.12 -9.17 12.98
CA ILE A 246 -5.13 -8.02 12.08
C ILE A 246 -6.52 -7.94 11.43
N PRO A 247 -7.35 -6.95 11.77
CA PRO A 247 -8.68 -6.80 11.17
C PRO A 247 -8.56 -6.44 9.69
N GLN A 248 -9.33 -7.11 8.84
CA GLN A 248 -9.32 -6.90 7.39
C GLN A 248 -10.60 -6.17 6.95
N ASP A 249 -10.64 -4.86 7.18
CA ASP A 249 -11.77 -4.01 6.79
C ASP A 249 -11.48 -3.20 5.54
N GLY A 250 -12.43 -3.21 4.60
CA GLY A 250 -12.42 -2.39 3.38
C GLY A 250 -12.03 -3.17 2.12
N SER A 251 -12.02 -2.47 0.98
CA SER A 251 -11.71 -3.05 -0.34
C SER A 251 -10.74 -2.21 -1.17
N ASP A 252 -10.18 -1.15 -0.58
CA ASP A 252 -9.21 -0.25 -1.22
C ASP A 252 -7.77 -0.78 -1.13
N GLU A 253 -6.81 -0.06 -1.71
CA GLU A 253 -5.39 -0.43 -1.69
C GLU A 253 -4.83 -0.51 -0.27
N ALA A 254 -5.32 0.29 0.67
CA ALA A 254 -4.90 0.22 2.07
C ALA A 254 -5.41 -1.07 2.74
N ALA A 255 -6.66 -1.48 2.49
CA ALA A 255 -7.18 -2.76 2.95
C ALA A 255 -6.39 -3.95 2.37
N ARG A 256 -5.99 -3.87 1.09
CA ARG A 256 -5.15 -4.89 0.45
C ARG A 256 -3.75 -4.96 1.07
N LEU A 257 -3.17 -3.82 1.46
CA LEU A 257 -1.91 -3.78 2.20
C LEU A 257 -2.03 -4.45 3.57
N ILE A 258 -3.10 -4.14 4.32
CA ILE A 258 -3.38 -4.78 5.62
C ILE A 258 -3.56 -6.30 5.45
N ALA A 259 -4.29 -6.74 4.42
CA ALA A 259 -4.46 -8.16 4.13
C ALA A 259 -3.13 -8.86 3.80
N ALA A 260 -2.23 -8.21 3.06
CA ALA A 260 -0.89 -8.74 2.77
C ALA A 260 -0.03 -8.85 4.05
N LEU A 261 -0.10 -7.85 4.94
CA LEU A 261 0.56 -7.91 6.26
C LEU A 261 -0.01 -9.03 7.14
N ALA A 262 -1.32 -9.27 7.10
CA ALA A 262 -1.95 -10.37 7.81
C ALA A 262 -1.47 -11.74 7.31
N LEU A 263 -1.36 -11.92 5.98
CA LEU A 263 -0.79 -13.13 5.40
C LEU A 263 0.68 -13.34 5.81
N MET A 264 1.48 -12.27 5.82
CA MET A 264 2.86 -12.30 6.29
C MET A 264 2.95 -12.72 7.76
N GLN A 265 2.12 -12.16 8.64
CA GLN A 265 2.04 -12.54 10.05
C GLN A 265 1.69 -14.02 10.21
N ALA A 266 0.70 -14.52 9.46
CA ALA A 266 0.28 -15.92 9.52
C ALA A 266 1.41 -16.87 9.11
N ASN A 267 2.13 -16.55 8.03
CA ASN A 267 3.28 -17.35 7.57
C ASN A 267 4.42 -17.35 8.60
N LEU A 268 4.71 -16.20 9.21
CA LEU A 268 5.73 -16.11 10.28
C LEU A 268 5.33 -16.93 11.51
N ARG A 269 4.06 -16.89 11.93
CA ARG A 269 3.55 -17.73 13.04
C ARG A 269 3.73 -19.22 12.72
N SER A 270 3.34 -19.64 11.52
CA SER A 270 3.48 -21.04 11.10
C SER A 270 4.94 -21.50 11.08
N ALA A 271 5.86 -20.65 10.59
CA ALA A 271 7.29 -20.97 10.58
C ALA A 271 7.86 -21.10 12.00
N LEU A 272 7.49 -20.20 12.92
CA LEU A 272 7.92 -20.27 14.32
C LEU A 272 7.37 -21.49 15.05
N THR A 273 6.11 -21.88 14.77
CA THR A 273 5.53 -23.13 15.31
C THR A 273 6.32 -24.34 14.83
N LEU A 274 6.61 -24.44 13.53
CA LEU A 274 7.40 -25.54 12.98
C LEU A 274 8.82 -25.62 13.59
N ILE A 275 9.46 -24.47 13.80
CA ILE A 275 10.77 -24.40 14.47
C ILE A 275 10.67 -24.87 15.93
N GLY A 276 9.63 -24.44 16.65
CA GLY A 276 9.37 -24.85 18.02
C GLY A 276 9.13 -26.36 18.16
N ASP A 277 8.31 -26.93 17.28
CA ASP A 277 8.06 -28.37 17.22
C ASP A 277 9.35 -29.15 16.89
N SER A 278 10.14 -28.66 15.93
CA SER A 278 11.43 -29.27 15.56
C SER A 278 12.45 -29.21 16.70
N SER A 279 12.48 -28.12 17.46
CA SER A 279 13.35 -27.98 18.63
C SER A 279 12.93 -28.90 19.77
N THR A 280 11.61 -29.09 19.97
CA THR A 280 11.07 -30.04 20.95
C THR A 280 11.43 -31.48 20.58
N GLN A 281 11.29 -31.84 19.30
CA GLN A 281 11.69 -33.15 18.79
C GLN A 281 13.21 -33.38 18.96
N LEU A 282 14.03 -32.37 18.64
CA LEU A 282 15.48 -32.45 18.80
C LEU A 282 15.88 -32.64 20.28
N ALA A 283 15.22 -31.95 21.20
CA ALA A 283 15.43 -32.11 22.64
C ALA A 283 15.13 -33.55 23.08
N ALA A 284 13.98 -34.10 22.68
CA ALA A 284 13.61 -35.48 22.98
C ALA A 284 14.62 -36.50 22.42
N THR A 285 15.04 -36.36 21.16
CA THR A 285 16.06 -37.24 20.56
C THR A 285 17.41 -37.11 21.25
N SER A 286 17.75 -35.92 21.77
CA SER A 286 18.98 -35.72 22.54
C SER A 286 18.92 -36.42 23.90
N GLU A 287 17.77 -36.43 24.57
CA GLU A 287 17.55 -37.20 25.80
C GLU A 287 17.64 -38.72 25.56
N GLU A 288 17.02 -39.22 24.49
CA GLU A 288 17.16 -40.62 24.07
C GLU A 288 18.61 -40.99 23.77
N MET A 289 19.34 -40.14 23.03
CA MET A 289 20.76 -40.37 22.73
C MET A 289 21.60 -40.38 24.02
N HIS A 290 21.31 -39.50 24.98
CA HIS A 290 21.98 -39.50 26.28
C HIS A 290 21.75 -40.82 27.02
N ALA A 291 20.51 -41.33 27.05
CA ALA A 291 20.18 -42.61 27.68
C ALA A 291 20.90 -43.80 27.00
N VAL A 292 20.93 -43.83 25.66
CA VAL A 292 21.65 -44.87 24.89
C VAL A 292 23.16 -44.80 25.16
N THR A 293 23.73 -43.60 25.25
CA THR A 293 25.16 -43.41 25.52
C THR A 293 25.53 -43.89 26.93
N GLU A 294 24.68 -43.61 27.92
CA GLU A 294 24.85 -44.09 29.30
C GLU A 294 24.81 -45.63 29.38
N ASP A 295 23.86 -46.26 28.69
CA ASP A 295 23.75 -47.73 28.64
C ASP A 295 24.94 -48.38 27.90
N ALA A 296 25.38 -47.77 26.80
CA ALA A 296 26.59 -48.19 26.09
C ALA A 296 27.83 -48.08 26.98
N SER A 297 27.97 -47.01 27.77
CA SER A 297 29.08 -46.85 28.71
C SER A 297 29.09 -47.97 29.77
N ARG A 298 27.93 -48.30 30.36
CA ARG A 298 27.80 -49.42 31.30
C ARG A 298 28.14 -50.76 30.66
N THR A 299 27.69 -50.97 29.43
CA THR A 299 27.99 -52.20 28.66
C THR A 299 29.49 -52.33 28.39
N ILE A 300 30.16 -51.25 27.99
CA ILE A 300 31.62 -51.20 27.81
C ILE A 300 32.33 -51.52 29.12
N GLN A 301 31.89 -50.97 30.26
CA GLN A 301 32.48 -51.28 31.56
C GLN A 301 32.34 -52.76 31.91
N ARG A 302 31.16 -53.36 31.66
CA ARG A 302 30.96 -54.81 31.86
C ARG A 302 31.85 -55.63 30.94
N GLN A 303 31.93 -55.28 29.67
CA GLN A 303 32.78 -55.96 28.68
C GLN A 303 34.27 -55.86 29.05
N SER A 304 34.71 -54.71 29.57
CA SER A 304 36.07 -54.53 30.09
C SER A 304 36.37 -55.52 31.23
N ASN A 305 35.44 -55.66 32.18
CA ASN A 305 35.59 -56.60 33.30
C ASN A 305 35.60 -58.06 32.80
N GLU A 306 34.75 -58.41 31.83
CA GLU A 306 34.75 -59.75 31.21
C GLU A 306 36.07 -60.05 30.49
N ILE A 307 36.64 -59.07 29.79
CA ILE A 307 37.96 -59.19 29.15
C ILE A 307 39.06 -59.37 30.19
N GLU A 308 39.01 -58.66 31.32
CA GLU A 308 39.99 -58.81 32.40
C GLU A 308 39.92 -60.21 33.05
N MET A 309 38.70 -60.74 33.24
CA MET A 309 38.50 -62.13 33.68
C MET A 309 39.01 -63.12 32.63
N ALA A 310 38.74 -62.90 31.34
CA ALA A 310 39.23 -63.74 30.27
C ALA A 310 40.76 -63.73 30.20
N ALA A 311 41.41 -62.57 30.34
CA ALA A 311 42.86 -62.45 30.42
C ALA A 311 43.42 -63.21 31.63
N THR A 312 42.76 -63.13 32.78
CA THR A 312 43.11 -63.92 33.97
C THR A 312 42.98 -65.42 33.71
N ALA A 313 41.89 -65.85 33.07
CA ALA A 313 41.67 -67.25 32.71
C ALA A 313 42.71 -67.74 31.70
N VAL A 314 43.09 -66.93 30.70
CA VAL A 314 44.17 -67.24 29.76
C VAL A 314 45.50 -67.39 30.51
N ASN A 315 45.82 -66.51 31.46
CA ASN A 315 47.03 -66.66 32.29
C ASN A 315 47.03 -67.96 33.10
N GLN A 316 45.90 -68.31 33.73
CA GLN A 316 45.75 -69.58 34.44
C GLN A 316 45.86 -70.78 33.50
N MET A 317 45.28 -70.69 32.31
CA MET A 317 45.34 -71.75 31.30
C MET A 317 46.76 -71.94 30.77
N SER A 318 47.50 -70.85 30.53
CA SER A 318 48.93 -70.90 30.17
C SER A 318 49.76 -71.58 31.26
N ALA A 319 49.54 -71.22 32.54
CA ALA A 319 50.21 -71.88 33.65
C ALA A 319 49.90 -73.38 33.73
N ALA A 320 48.63 -73.77 33.55
CA ALA A 320 48.22 -75.17 33.52
C ALA A 320 48.82 -75.93 32.33
N VAL A 321 48.91 -75.32 31.15
CA VAL A 321 49.58 -75.91 29.98
C VAL A 321 51.08 -76.12 30.26
N GLU A 322 51.72 -75.17 30.91
CA GLU A 322 53.13 -75.25 31.29
C GLU A 322 53.38 -76.32 32.35
N GLU A 323 52.46 -76.47 33.30
CA GLU A 323 52.46 -77.57 34.28
C GLU A 323 52.28 -78.93 33.59
N VAL A 324 51.32 -79.06 32.66
CA VAL A 324 51.10 -80.29 31.88
C VAL A 324 52.33 -80.63 31.04
N ALA A 325 52.96 -79.64 30.39
CA ALA A 325 54.18 -79.83 29.62
C ALA A 325 55.34 -80.30 30.51
N SER A 326 55.50 -79.71 31.69
CA SER A 326 56.51 -80.12 32.68
C SER A 326 56.27 -81.55 33.19
N ASN A 327 55.02 -81.88 33.52
CA ASN A 327 54.63 -83.23 33.92
C ASN A 327 54.85 -84.26 32.80
N ALA A 328 54.55 -83.92 31.55
CA ALA A 328 54.81 -84.79 30.41
C ALA A 328 56.32 -85.01 30.19
N ALA A 329 57.14 -83.95 30.33
CA ALA A 329 58.60 -84.06 30.26
C ALA A 329 59.15 -84.94 31.39
N SER A 330 58.68 -84.75 32.63
CA SER A 330 59.06 -85.57 33.78
C SER A 330 58.64 -87.04 33.61
N ALA A 331 57.42 -87.30 33.13
CA ALA A 331 56.95 -88.65 32.85
C ALA A 331 57.78 -89.33 31.74
N SER A 332 58.16 -88.59 30.69
CA SER A 332 59.05 -89.07 29.63
C SER A 332 60.43 -89.47 30.19
N GLU A 333 61.00 -88.64 31.07
CA GLU A 333 62.28 -88.92 31.74
C GLU A 333 62.21 -90.17 32.63
N VAL A 334 61.19 -90.28 33.49
CA VAL A 334 60.97 -91.46 34.35
C VAL A 334 60.75 -92.72 33.51
N THR A 335 60.04 -92.62 32.39
CA THR A 335 59.84 -93.74 31.46
C THR A 335 61.15 -94.17 30.80
N SER A 336 62.00 -93.22 30.41
CA SER A 336 63.35 -93.47 29.87
C SER A 336 64.25 -94.19 30.88
N GLN A 337 64.26 -93.72 32.13
CA GLN A 337 64.99 -94.35 33.23
C GLN A 337 64.48 -95.77 33.51
N SER A 338 63.16 -95.96 33.54
CA SER A 338 62.54 -97.28 33.72
C SER A 338 62.91 -98.24 32.60
N SER A 339 62.96 -97.77 31.35
CA SER A 339 63.42 -98.57 30.20
C SER A 339 64.88 -99.00 30.37
N THR A 340 65.74 -98.10 30.83
CA THR A 340 67.16 -98.39 31.08
C THR A 340 67.33 -99.40 32.23
N ALA A 341 66.57 -99.25 33.32
CA ALA A 341 66.56 -100.20 34.42
C ALA A 341 66.05 -101.58 33.99
N ALA A 342 65.00 -101.65 33.16
CA ALA A 342 64.50 -102.90 32.60
C ALA A 342 65.53 -103.58 31.69
N MET A 343 66.29 -102.81 30.89
CA MET A 343 67.41 -103.34 30.10
C MET A 343 68.53 -103.92 30.97
N ALA A 344 68.91 -103.23 32.05
CA ALA A 344 69.90 -103.73 33.00
C ALA A 344 69.39 -105.01 33.72
N GLY A 345 68.12 -105.04 34.13
CA GLY A 345 67.49 -106.21 34.70
C GLY A 345 67.48 -107.40 33.74
N ARG A 346 67.20 -107.16 32.45
CA ARG A 346 67.30 -108.19 31.40
C ARG A 346 68.72 -108.76 31.29
N ALA A 347 69.75 -107.92 31.32
CA ALA A 347 71.14 -108.38 31.30
C ALA A 347 71.47 -109.29 32.50
N GLN A 348 70.98 -108.94 33.70
CA GLN A 348 71.16 -109.77 34.90
C GLN A 348 70.45 -111.13 34.78
N VAL A 349 69.27 -111.17 34.17
CA VAL A 349 68.55 -112.42 33.89
C VAL A 349 69.34 -113.29 32.90
N ASP A 350 69.87 -112.71 31.82
CA ASP A 350 70.70 -113.45 30.85
C ASP A 350 71.98 -114.03 31.49
N GLU A 351 72.63 -113.28 32.40
CA GLU A 351 73.77 -113.77 33.20
C GLU A 351 73.35 -114.96 34.08
N THR A 352 72.18 -114.87 34.72
CA THR A 352 71.62 -115.93 35.57
C THR A 352 71.32 -117.20 34.76
N VAL A 353 70.73 -117.06 33.57
CA VAL A 353 70.48 -118.19 32.64
C VAL A 353 71.80 -118.85 32.24
N THR A 354 72.84 -118.07 31.99
CA THR A 354 74.18 -118.58 31.65
C THR A 354 74.78 -119.37 32.82
N ALA A 355 74.68 -118.85 34.05
CA ALA A 355 75.12 -119.54 35.26
C ALA A 355 74.34 -120.84 35.53
N ILE A 356 73.02 -120.86 35.30
CA ILE A 356 72.18 -122.06 35.40
C ILE A 356 72.64 -123.12 34.40
N ASN A 357 72.91 -122.77 33.15
CA ASN A 357 73.42 -123.72 32.15
C ASN A 357 74.78 -124.30 32.55
N LEU A 358 75.67 -123.48 33.11
CA LEU A 358 76.95 -123.93 33.66
C LEU A 358 76.76 -124.91 34.84
N MET A 359 75.79 -124.62 35.71
CA MET A 359 75.43 -125.48 36.84
C MET A 359 74.88 -126.83 36.37
N VAL A 360 73.98 -126.85 35.39
CA VAL A 360 73.45 -128.09 34.79
C VAL A 360 74.58 -128.95 34.23
N SER A 361 75.55 -128.34 33.52
CA SER A 361 76.73 -129.05 33.01
C SER A 361 77.59 -129.66 34.13
N LYS A 362 77.82 -128.90 35.22
CA LYS A 362 78.58 -129.40 36.39
C LYS A 362 77.87 -130.56 37.09
N VAL A 363 76.55 -130.51 37.26
CA VAL A 363 75.76 -131.60 37.86
C VAL A 363 75.85 -132.87 37.00
N GLN A 364 75.83 -132.74 35.67
CA GLN A 364 75.98 -133.87 34.75
C GLN A 364 77.35 -134.56 34.89
N ILE A 365 78.43 -133.77 35.02
CA ILE A 365 79.79 -134.29 35.24
C ILE A 365 79.85 -135.04 36.58
N THR A 366 79.31 -134.46 37.66
CA THR A 366 79.29 -135.11 38.98
C THR A 366 78.49 -136.42 38.96
N SER A 367 77.35 -136.46 38.26
CA SER A 367 76.57 -137.71 38.09
C SER A 367 77.38 -138.80 37.40
N THR A 368 78.27 -138.44 36.48
CA THR A 368 79.11 -139.40 35.74
C THR A 368 80.21 -139.99 36.64
N GLU A 369 80.81 -139.17 37.51
CA GLU A 369 81.81 -139.65 38.49
C GLU A 369 81.20 -140.55 39.57
N VAL A 370 79.99 -140.23 40.05
CA VAL A 370 79.25 -141.09 41.01
C VAL A 370 78.96 -142.46 40.39
N GLN A 371 78.61 -142.51 39.11
CA GLN A 371 78.41 -143.78 38.38
C GLN A 371 79.72 -144.58 38.30
N GLY A 372 80.86 -143.90 38.10
CA GLY A 372 82.19 -144.53 38.09
C GLY A 372 82.58 -145.12 39.46
N LEU A 373 82.23 -144.43 40.56
CA LEU A 373 82.49 -144.92 41.91
C LEU A 373 81.68 -146.19 42.25
N ALA A 374 80.44 -146.28 41.76
CA ALA A 374 79.60 -147.47 41.92
C ALA A 374 80.20 -148.73 41.26
N VAL A 375 80.89 -148.56 40.12
CA VAL A 375 81.61 -149.66 39.44
C VAL A 375 82.80 -150.13 40.28
N MET A 376 83.60 -149.21 40.82
CA MET A 376 84.74 -149.56 41.69
C MET A 376 84.32 -150.30 42.97
N ALA A 377 83.18 -149.93 43.58
CA ALA A 377 82.65 -150.63 44.76
C ALA A 377 82.23 -152.08 44.46
N THR A 378 81.78 -152.34 43.23
CA THR A 378 81.39 -153.69 42.76
C THR A 378 82.62 -154.57 42.55
N ASP A 379 83.72 -154.01 42.03
CA ASP A 379 84.98 -154.74 41.86
C ASP A 379 85.65 -155.08 43.20
N ILE A 380 85.52 -154.22 44.22
CA ILE A 380 85.97 -154.54 45.60
C ILE A 380 85.20 -155.75 46.17
N SER A 381 83.90 -155.87 45.88
CA SER A 381 83.11 -157.03 46.32
C SER A 381 83.57 -158.34 45.69
N LYS A 382 83.99 -158.33 44.41
CA LYS A 382 84.58 -159.51 43.75
C LYS A 382 85.90 -159.95 44.39
N VAL A 383 86.73 -159.00 44.86
CA VAL A 383 87.97 -159.33 45.57
C VAL A 383 87.67 -159.96 46.93
N LEU A 384 86.63 -159.50 47.64
CA LEU A 384 86.19 -160.09 48.90
C LEU A 384 85.70 -161.54 48.73
N ASP A 385 85.01 -161.87 47.62
CA ASP A 385 84.59 -163.24 47.33
C ASP A 385 85.78 -164.20 47.10
N VAL A 386 86.87 -163.71 46.49
CA VAL A 386 88.10 -164.49 46.31
C VAL A 386 88.83 -164.72 47.64
N ILE A 387 88.83 -163.72 48.54
CA ILE A 387 89.40 -163.87 49.89
C ILE A 387 88.61 -164.92 50.69
N ARG A 388 87.28 -164.96 50.54
CA ARG A 388 86.41 -165.95 51.18
C ARG A 388 86.68 -167.38 50.66
N ALA A 389 86.94 -167.53 49.35
CA ALA A 389 87.28 -168.81 48.74
C ALA A 389 88.65 -169.36 49.19
N ILE A 390 89.64 -168.50 49.45
CA ILE A 390 90.97 -168.93 49.97
C ILE A 390 90.89 -169.34 51.45
N ALA A 391 89.98 -168.75 52.23
CA ALA A 391 89.78 -169.09 53.64
C ALA A 391 89.11 -170.46 53.87
N GLU A 392 88.35 -170.98 52.90
CA GLU A 392 87.63 -172.26 53.03
C GLU A 392 88.50 -173.47 52.64
N GLN A 393 89.57 -173.26 51.85
CA GLN A 393 90.52 -174.32 51.45
C GLN A 393 91.59 -174.65 52.51
N THR A 394 91.57 -174.04 53.70
CA THR A 394 92.53 -174.31 54.78
C THR A 394 91.99 -175.19 55.91
N ASN A 395 90.79 -175.77 55.78
CA ASN A 395 90.23 -176.67 56.82
C ASN A 395 89.52 -177.92 56.26
N LEU A 396 90.25 -178.73 55.47
CA LEU A 396 90.41 -180.20 55.57
C LEU A 396 91.24 -180.75 54.40
#